data_AF-A0A1E3WBK3-F1
#
_entry.id   AF-A0A1E3WBK3-F1
#
_cell.length_a   1.000
_cell.length_b   1.000
_cell.length_c   1.000
_cell.angle_alpha   90.00
_cell.angle_beta   90.00
_cell.angle_gamma   90.00
#
_symmetry.space_group_name_H-M   'P 1'
#
loop_
_entity.id
_entity.type
_entity.pdbx_description
1 polymer ?
#
loop_
_entity_poly.entity_id
_entity_poly.type
_entity_poly.pdbx_seq_one_letter_code
_entity_poly.pdbx_strand_id
1 'polypeptide(L)'
;MIEQGALEEVEALTALGLDGSLPLTRALGVRELAAHLAGALSLEEAATKAKTESRRYAKRQMTWAKRFMADWEWFPDADRAAETAVR
;
A
#
# COMPACT_ATOMS: atom_id res chain seq x y z
N MET A 1 4.00 5.47 -8.17
CA MET A 1 4.47 4.10 -7.84
C MET A 1 4.83 3.32 -9.09
N ILE A 2 3.88 2.84 -9.91
CA ILE A 2 4.23 2.03 -11.10
C ILE A 2 5.17 2.79 -12.05
N GLU A 3 4.78 3.99 -12.49
CA GLU A 3 5.62 4.86 -13.35
C GLU A 3 6.92 5.32 -12.67
N GLN A 4 7.07 5.10 -11.37
CA GLN A 4 8.21 5.56 -10.57
C GLN A 4 9.17 4.42 -10.20
N GLY A 5 9.00 3.21 -10.74
CA GLY A 5 9.94 2.12 -10.52
C GLY A 5 9.43 0.99 -9.61
N ALA A 6 8.13 0.93 -9.28
CA ALA A 6 7.62 -0.08 -8.35
C ALA A 6 7.69 -1.52 -8.91
N LEU A 7 7.73 -1.70 -10.24
CA LEU A 7 7.88 -3.03 -10.83
C LEU A 7 9.31 -3.55 -10.62
N GLU A 8 10.29 -2.68 -10.84
CA GLU A 8 11.72 -2.93 -10.69
C GLU A 8 12.06 -3.23 -9.22
N GLU A 9 11.45 -2.50 -8.27
CA GLU A 9 11.58 -2.79 -6.84
C GLU A 9 11.06 -4.19 -6.49
N VAL A 10 9.89 -4.57 -7.01
CA VAL A 10 9.30 -5.88 -6.74
C VAL A 10 10.08 -7.00 -7.43
N GLU A 11 10.57 -6.78 -8.65
CA GLU A 11 11.46 -7.71 -9.34
C GLU A 11 12.71 -7.97 -8.51
N ALA A 12 13.41 -6.92 -8.08
CA ALA A 12 14.59 -7.03 -7.21
C ALA A 12 14.27 -7.76 -5.90
N LEU A 13 13.13 -7.45 -5.28
CA LEU A 13 12.69 -8.11 -4.05
C LEU A 13 12.43 -9.61 -4.27
N THR A 14 11.78 -10.00 -5.36
CA THR A 14 11.48 -11.40 -5.68
C THR A 14 12.74 -12.20 -6.01
N ALA A 15 13.74 -11.56 -6.64
CA ALA A 15 15.02 -12.17 -6.95
C ALA A 15 15.83 -12.57 -5.70
N LEU A 16 15.55 -11.97 -4.54
CA LEU A 16 16.17 -12.37 -3.27
C LEU A 16 15.74 -13.76 -2.78
N GLY A 17 14.71 -14.38 -3.39
CA GLY A 17 14.28 -15.74 -3.04
C GLY A 17 13.78 -15.87 -1.60
N LEU A 18 13.24 -14.78 -1.04
CA LEU A 18 12.78 -14.73 0.34
C LEU A 18 11.59 -15.66 0.58
N ASP A 19 11.51 -16.20 1.78
CA ASP A 19 10.36 -17.00 2.22
C ASP A 19 9.06 -16.16 2.13
N GLY A 20 8.04 -16.70 1.47
CA GLY A 20 6.69 -16.12 1.36
C GLY A 20 5.95 -16.01 2.70
N SER A 21 6.49 -16.59 3.78
CA SER A 21 6.00 -16.42 5.14
C SER A 21 6.36 -15.05 5.74
N LEU A 22 7.40 -14.39 5.22
CA LEU A 22 7.92 -13.15 5.79
C LEU A 22 6.95 -11.97 5.63
N PRO A 23 6.88 -11.05 6.60
CA PRO A 23 6.01 -9.87 6.50
C PRO A 23 6.30 -9.01 5.26
N LEU A 24 7.56 -8.89 4.88
CA LEU A 24 8.00 -8.07 3.74
C LEU A 24 7.38 -8.53 2.41
N THR A 25 7.30 -9.86 2.18
CA THR A 25 6.72 -10.41 0.94
C THR A 25 5.20 -10.20 0.85
N ARG A 26 4.58 -9.73 1.94
CA ARG A 26 3.15 -9.44 2.06
C ARG A 26 2.85 -7.95 2.14
N ALA A 27 3.84 -7.10 1.90
CA ALA A 27 3.62 -5.65 1.78
C ALA A 27 2.61 -5.36 0.66
N LEU A 28 1.86 -4.26 0.80
CA LEU A 28 0.81 -3.89 -0.14
C LEU A 28 1.38 -3.72 -1.55
N GLY A 29 0.74 -4.34 -2.55
CA GLY A 29 1.14 -4.26 -3.94
C GLY A 29 2.24 -5.26 -4.34
N VAL A 30 3.04 -5.80 -3.40
CA VAL A 30 4.12 -6.76 -3.73
C VAL A 30 3.54 -8.02 -4.35
N ARG A 31 2.48 -8.59 -3.77
CA ARG A 31 1.88 -9.84 -4.26
C ARG A 31 1.24 -9.65 -5.64
N GLU A 32 0.58 -8.52 -5.85
CA GLU A 32 -0.09 -8.20 -7.11
C GLU A 32 0.91 -7.95 -8.23
N LEU A 33 1.96 -7.17 -7.96
CA LEU A 33 3.01 -6.89 -8.94
C LEU A 33 3.88 -8.12 -9.21
N ALA A 34 4.20 -8.94 -8.21
CA ALA A 34 4.91 -10.20 -8.42
C ALA A 34 4.09 -11.18 -9.27
N ALA A 35 2.76 -11.23 -9.10
CA ALA A 35 1.89 -12.02 -9.95
C ALA A 35 1.87 -11.53 -11.41
N HIS A 36 2.00 -10.21 -11.64
CA HIS A 36 2.21 -9.67 -12.97
C HIS A 36 3.56 -10.09 -13.56
N LEU A 37 4.66 -9.95 -12.80
CA LEU A 37 6.00 -10.37 -13.23
C LEU A 37 6.09 -11.87 -13.54
N ALA A 38 5.30 -12.69 -12.83
CA ALA A 38 5.16 -14.12 -13.10
C ALA A 38 4.24 -14.46 -14.29
N GLY A 39 3.67 -13.48 -14.98
CA GLY A 39 2.76 -13.67 -16.12
C GLY A 39 1.35 -14.14 -15.76
N ALA A 40 0.99 -14.17 -14.47
CA ALA A 40 -0.32 -14.63 -14.01
C ALA A 40 -1.41 -13.55 -14.09
N LEU A 41 -1.02 -12.27 -14.17
CA LEU A 41 -1.93 -11.13 -14.33
C LEU A 41 -1.38 -10.13 -15.36
N SER A 42 -2.28 -9.43 -16.06
CA SER A 42 -1.88 -8.21 -16.76
C SER A 42 -1.48 -7.11 -15.76
N LEU A 43 -0.70 -6.12 -16.24
CA LEU A 43 -0.29 -5.00 -15.40
C LEU A 43 -1.48 -4.21 -14.87
N GLU A 44 -2.52 -4.05 -15.71
CA GLU A 44 -3.74 -3.33 -15.36
C GLU A 44 -4.54 -4.05 -14.26
N GLU A 45 -4.66 -5.37 -14.34
CA GLU A 45 -5.31 -6.19 -13.31
C GLU A 45 -4.53 -6.14 -11.99
N ALA A 46 -3.21 -6.27 -12.05
CA ALA A 46 -2.35 -6.18 -10.88
C ALA A 46 -2.47 -4.79 -10.22
N ALA A 47 -2.42 -3.71 -11.00
CA ALA A 47 -2.59 -2.35 -10.50
C ALA A 47 -3.98 -2.15 -9.86
N THR A 48 -5.03 -2.70 -10.46
CA THR A 48 -6.40 -2.61 -9.94
C THR A 48 -6.57 -3.36 -8.62
N LYS A 49 -5.99 -4.56 -8.51
CA LYS A 49 -5.97 -5.34 -7.27
C LYS A 49 -5.16 -4.63 -6.17
N ALA A 50 -3.96 -4.13 -6.50
CA ALA A 50 -3.12 -3.41 -5.55
C ALA A 50 -3.83 -2.17 -4.99
N LYS A 51 -4.46 -1.35 -5.86
CA LYS A 51 -5.29 -0.21 -5.44
C LYS A 51 -6.44 -0.63 -4.52
N THR A 52 -7.07 -1.77 -4.79
CA THR A 52 -8.17 -2.30 -3.97
C THR A 52 -7.69 -2.72 -2.58
N GLU A 53 -6.57 -3.43 -2.49
CA GLU A 53 -6.00 -3.82 -1.20
C GLU A 53 -5.51 -2.60 -0.40
N SER A 54 -4.92 -1.60 -1.06
CA SER A 54 -4.56 -0.33 -0.40
C SER A 54 -5.77 0.37 0.20
N ARG A 55 -6.90 0.45 -0.52
CA ARG A 55 -8.15 1.02 0.03
C ARG A 55 -8.69 0.21 1.20
N ARG A 56 -8.67 -1.13 1.11
CA ARG A 56 -9.10 -2.01 2.19
C ARG A 56 -8.22 -1.85 3.42
N TYR A 57 -6.91 -1.75 3.24
CA TYR A 57 -5.96 -1.48 4.32
C TYR A 57 -6.22 -0.13 4.97
N ALA A 58 -6.35 0.95 4.19
CA ALA A 58 -6.68 2.28 4.70
C ALA A 58 -7.99 2.26 5.52
N LYS A 59 -9.04 1.57 5.03
CA LYS A 59 -10.28 1.40 5.79
C LYS A 59 -10.06 0.66 7.11
N ARG A 60 -9.25 -0.41 7.12
CA ARG A 60 -8.92 -1.13 8.36
C ARG A 60 -8.16 -0.25 9.35
N GLN A 61 -7.18 0.53 8.87
CA GLN A 61 -6.43 1.49 9.68
C GLN A 61 -7.36 2.54 10.30
N MET A 62 -8.26 3.12 9.50
CA MET A 62 -9.25 4.08 9.98
C MET A 62 -10.22 3.48 11.01
N THR A 63 -10.71 2.25 10.78
CA THR A 63 -11.57 1.55 11.76
C THR A 63 -10.83 1.28 13.05
N TRP A 64 -9.57 0.84 12.98
CA TRP A 64 -8.73 0.60 14.15
C TRP A 64 -8.50 1.91 14.92
N ALA A 65 -8.08 2.98 14.23
CA ALA A 65 -7.83 4.27 14.84
C ALA A 65 -9.09 4.83 15.52
N LYS A 66 -10.26 4.81 14.87
CA LYS A 66 -11.53 5.22 15.48
C LYS A 66 -11.87 4.47 16.76
N ARG A 67 -11.44 3.21 16.89
CA ARG A 67 -11.70 2.38 18.06
C ARG A 67 -10.70 2.61 19.19
N PHE A 68 -9.42 2.77 18.84
CA PHE A 68 -8.32 2.76 19.82
C PHE A 68 -7.71 4.13 20.07
N MET A 69 -8.12 5.15 19.33
CA MET A 69 -7.63 6.53 19.39
C MET A 69 -8.81 7.48 19.51
N ALA A 70 -9.76 7.17 20.40
CA ALA A 70 -10.98 7.93 20.58
C ALA A 70 -10.73 9.32 21.21
N ASP A 71 -9.60 9.46 21.88
CA ASP A 71 -9.07 10.67 22.51
C ASP A 71 -8.27 11.56 21.55
N TRP A 72 -8.00 11.10 20.34
CA TRP A 72 -7.29 11.89 19.34
C TRP A 72 -8.20 12.95 18.72
N GLU A 73 -7.66 14.16 18.57
CA GLU A 73 -8.30 15.21 17.77
C GLU A 73 -8.10 14.90 16.27
N TRP A 74 -9.19 14.69 15.55
CA TRP A 74 -9.16 14.40 14.12
C TRP A 74 -9.19 15.70 13.33
N PHE A 75 -8.14 15.99 12.57
CA PHE A 75 -8.12 17.13 11.66
C PHE A 75 -8.90 16.80 10.38
N PRO A 76 -9.88 17.63 9.98
CA PRO A 76 -10.60 17.44 8.72
C PRO A 76 -9.70 17.80 7.53
N ASP A 77 -9.27 16.75 6.83
CA ASP A 77 -8.53 16.69 5.57
C ASP A 77 -7.15 17.36 5.47
N ALA A 78 -6.30 16.76 4.63
CA ALA A 78 -4.88 17.12 4.48
C ALA A 78 -4.66 18.57 3.99
N ASP A 79 -5.63 19.14 3.27
CA ASP A 79 -5.55 20.52 2.78
C ASP A 79 -5.53 21.55 3.93
N ARG A 80 -6.15 21.26 5.08
CA ARG A 80 -6.14 22.16 6.25
C ARG A 80 -4.91 21.98 7.16
N ALA A 81 -4.27 20.82 7.13
CA ALA A 81 -3.06 20.56 7.91
C ALA A 81 -1.87 21.41 7.42
N ALA A 82 -1.78 21.64 6.10
CA ALA A 82 -0.75 22.50 5.52
C ALA A 82 -0.94 23.99 5.90
N GLU A 83 -2.18 24.47 6.03
CA GLU A 83 -2.48 25.85 6.43
C GLU A 83 -2.17 26.12 7.92
N THR A 84 -2.30 25.10 8.76
CA THR A 84 -2.09 25.25 10.22
C THR A 84 -0.62 25.21 10.60
N ALA A 85 0.24 24.52 9.82
CA ALA A 85 1.68 24.39 10.08
C ALA A 85 2.52 25.63 9.67
N VAL A 86 1.93 26.63 9.01
CA VAL A 86 2.60 27.86 8.54
C VAL A 86 2.38 29.04 9.52
N ARG A 87 1.73 28.80 10.67
CA ARG A 87 1.49 29.82 11.70
C ARG A 87 2.19 29.50 13.00
#